data_AF-A0A1D2MST2-F1
#
_entry.id   AF-A0A1D2MST2-F1
#
_cell.length_a   1.000
_cell.length_b   1.000
_cell.length_c   1.000
_cell.angle_alpha   90.00
_cell.angle_beta   90.00
_cell.angle_gamma   90.00
#
_symmetry.space_group_name_H-M   'P 1'
#
loop_
_entity.id
_entity.type
_entity.pdbx_description
1 polymer ?
#
loop_
_entity_poly.entity_id
_entity_poly.type
_entity_poly.pdbx_seq_one_letter_code
_entity_poly.pdbx_strand_id
1 'polypeptide(L)'
;MGRRCAITSCYNYGKKPIDTIHSFPTWNPFQRLQWLEYVKMTSKLKVAEVNLDNFGLCCRHFHHEAYNITKSELKSNQIWRSGTLKDYAVPSKLTSSENVAIYDYMRVQTGISNDHDYCLNNHNIFIQHNLSIMENASLKWKIEDQTIIIEKKNKEIKKPSTEHDKTLLKNVKEKLTLGQIRLLSDENVKKVNWNDEDKSKAIGLWAASSKGYQFMRDVIQMPLPAPRSVYRWLQEVPVYPDQMIVPSMNILKSKLEKATHMTRLCCIAIDEMSIDPLLL
;
A
#
# COMPACT_ATOMS: atom_id res chain seq x y z
N MET A 1 20.09 -5.82 -41.71
CA MET A 1 19.80 -7.24 -41.40
C MET A 1 18.34 -7.33 -41.01
N GLY A 2 17.56 -8.24 -41.61
CA GLY A 2 16.13 -8.40 -41.29
C GLY A 2 15.92 -9.15 -39.98
N ARG A 3 14.79 -8.91 -39.31
CA ARG A 3 14.38 -9.68 -38.11
C ARG A 3 14.21 -11.16 -38.48
N ARG A 4 14.49 -12.06 -37.54
CA ARG A 4 14.30 -13.52 -37.70
C ARG A 4 13.11 -13.99 -36.87
N CYS A 5 12.53 -15.14 -37.22
CA CYS A 5 11.50 -15.73 -36.35
C CYS A 5 12.14 -16.16 -35.03
N ALA A 6 11.46 -15.94 -33.91
CA ALA A 6 11.91 -16.30 -32.57
C ALA A 6 11.72 -17.80 -32.26
N ILE A 7 10.89 -18.52 -33.02
CA ILE A 7 10.62 -19.94 -32.76
C ILE A 7 11.72 -20.79 -33.40
N THR A 8 12.50 -21.51 -32.59
CA THR A 8 13.65 -22.30 -33.05
C THR A 8 13.31 -23.40 -34.06
N SER A 9 12.09 -23.93 -34.02
CA SER A 9 11.58 -24.92 -34.98
C SER A 9 10.99 -24.30 -36.26
N CYS A 10 10.89 -22.97 -36.35
CA CYS A 10 10.36 -22.30 -37.54
C CYS A 10 11.38 -22.29 -38.67
N TYR A 11 10.92 -22.46 -39.91
CA TYR A 11 11.77 -22.36 -41.10
C TYR A 11 12.48 -20.99 -41.23
N ASN A 12 11.84 -19.91 -40.76
CA ASN A 12 12.40 -18.56 -40.74
C ASN A 12 13.34 -18.30 -39.55
N TYR A 13 13.69 -19.32 -38.76
CA TYR A 13 14.70 -19.23 -37.71
C TYR A 13 16.10 -19.35 -38.32
N GLY A 14 17.02 -18.46 -37.93
CA GLY A 14 18.42 -18.49 -38.38
C GLY A 14 18.70 -18.13 -39.85
N LYS A 15 17.67 -18.09 -40.71
CA LYS A 15 17.76 -17.79 -42.15
C LYS A 15 17.15 -16.42 -42.49
N LYS A 16 17.40 -15.92 -43.71
CA LYS A 16 16.69 -14.75 -44.24
C LYS A 16 15.20 -15.11 -44.35
N PRO A 17 14.29 -14.35 -43.71
CA PRO A 17 12.88 -14.72 -43.66
C PRO A 17 12.24 -14.64 -45.05
N ILE A 18 11.44 -15.65 -45.40
CA ILE A 18 10.60 -15.63 -46.60
C ILE A 18 9.25 -14.98 -46.29
N ASP A 19 8.76 -15.18 -45.06
CA ASP A 19 7.49 -14.63 -44.61
C ASP A 19 7.67 -13.30 -43.85
N THR A 20 6.61 -12.49 -43.78
CA THR A 20 6.57 -11.26 -42.98
C THR A 20 6.84 -11.58 -41.50
N ILE A 21 7.80 -10.88 -40.91
CA ILE A 21 8.14 -10.99 -39.48
C ILE A 21 7.55 -9.81 -38.72
N HIS A 22 6.64 -10.11 -37.81
CA HIS A 22 6.02 -9.14 -36.93
C HIS A 22 6.86 -8.94 -35.67
N SER A 23 7.13 -7.67 -35.36
CA SER A 23 7.88 -7.32 -34.15
C SER A 23 7.02 -7.56 -32.93
N PHE A 24 7.66 -7.84 -31.79
CA PHE A 24 6.95 -7.90 -30.52
C PHE A 24 6.25 -6.57 -30.23
N PRO A 25 4.97 -6.58 -29.78
CA PRO A 25 4.26 -5.36 -29.43
C PRO A 25 5.06 -4.53 -28.42
N THR A 26 5.19 -3.24 -28.69
CA THR A 26 5.84 -2.26 -27.79
C THR A 26 4.80 -1.50 -26.98
N TRP A 27 3.65 -1.21 -27.59
CA TRP A 27 2.57 -0.41 -27.01
C TRP A 27 1.59 -1.24 -26.16
N ASN A 28 1.64 -2.58 -26.25
CA ASN A 28 0.81 -3.49 -25.44
C ASN A 28 1.68 -4.50 -24.66
N PRO A 29 2.01 -4.21 -23.39
CA PRO A 29 2.90 -5.07 -22.59
C PRO A 29 2.28 -6.44 -22.29
N PHE A 30 0.94 -6.53 -22.19
CA PHE A 30 0.25 -7.80 -21.94
C PHE A 30 0.35 -8.73 -23.17
N GLN A 31 0.06 -8.20 -24.36
CA GLN A 31 0.21 -8.98 -25.61
C GLN A 31 1.68 -9.37 -25.86
N ARG A 32 2.62 -8.49 -25.52
CA ARG A 32 4.05 -8.78 -25.57
C ARG A 32 4.42 -9.98 -24.68
N LEU A 33 3.93 -10.01 -23.43
CA LEU A 33 4.17 -11.12 -22.50
C LEU A 33 3.59 -12.44 -23.02
N GLN A 34 2.38 -12.42 -23.60
CA GLN A 34 1.78 -13.62 -24.21
C GLN A 34 2.64 -14.18 -25.34
N TRP A 35 3.17 -13.32 -26.22
CA TRP A 35 4.05 -13.75 -27.30
C TRP A 35 5.38 -14.31 -26.76
N LEU A 36 5.93 -13.71 -25.70
CA LEU A 36 7.17 -14.18 -25.08
C LEU A 36 6.99 -15.53 -24.38
N GLU A 37 5.89 -15.75 -23.65
CA GLU A 37 5.56 -17.05 -23.06
C GLU A 37 5.39 -18.13 -24.14
N TYR A 38 4.70 -17.82 -25.24
CA TYR A 38 4.59 -18.75 -26.36
C TYR A 38 5.95 -19.12 -26.96
N VAL A 39 6.85 -18.14 -27.13
CA VAL A 39 8.22 -18.40 -27.57
C VAL A 39 8.96 -19.28 -26.55
N LYS A 40 8.85 -19.03 -25.24
CA LYS A 40 9.46 -19.91 -24.22
C LYS A 40 8.95 -21.35 -24.30
N MET A 41 7.65 -21.53 -24.55
CA MET A 41 7.04 -22.87 -24.64
C MET A 41 7.48 -23.62 -25.90
N THR A 42 7.62 -22.92 -27.02
CA THR A 42 7.87 -23.53 -28.34
C THR A 42 9.34 -23.55 -28.75
N SER A 43 10.19 -22.79 -28.06
CA SER A 43 11.62 -22.71 -28.34
C SER A 43 12.43 -23.02 -27.10
N LYS A 44 13.60 -23.64 -27.27
CA LYS A 44 14.57 -23.83 -26.18
C LYS A 44 15.27 -22.52 -25.79
N LEU A 45 14.76 -21.35 -26.20
CA LEU A 45 15.39 -20.07 -25.94
C LEU A 45 15.14 -19.62 -24.50
N LYS A 46 16.23 -19.32 -23.79
CA LYS A 46 16.16 -18.56 -22.55
C LYS A 46 15.87 -17.10 -22.90
N VAL A 47 14.61 -16.69 -22.79
CA VAL A 47 14.15 -15.34 -23.15
C VAL A 47 14.93 -14.21 -22.45
N ALA A 48 15.55 -14.48 -21.30
CA ALA A 48 16.41 -13.53 -20.59
C ALA A 48 17.72 -13.17 -21.33
N GLU A 49 18.15 -13.97 -22.31
CA GLU A 49 19.45 -13.81 -22.99
C GLU A 49 19.33 -13.36 -24.46
N VAL A 50 18.10 -13.17 -24.97
CA VAL A 50 17.85 -12.90 -26.39
C VAL A 50 17.56 -11.43 -26.62
N ASN A 51 18.40 -10.76 -27.42
CA ASN A 51 18.11 -9.40 -27.89
C ASN A 51 16.89 -9.45 -28.84
N LEU A 52 15.71 -9.08 -28.29
CA LEU A 52 14.42 -9.13 -28.97
C LEU A 52 14.32 -8.20 -30.19
N ASP A 53 15.21 -7.23 -30.35
CA ASP A 53 15.15 -6.28 -31.47
C ASP A 53 15.44 -6.96 -32.82
N ASN A 54 16.20 -8.06 -32.77
CA ASN A 54 16.56 -8.87 -33.93
C ASN A 54 15.56 -10.00 -34.21
N PHE A 55 14.52 -10.15 -33.37
CA PHE A 55 13.57 -11.26 -33.44
C PHE A 55 12.12 -10.76 -33.53
N GLY A 56 11.28 -11.60 -34.08
CA GLY A 56 9.84 -11.42 -34.14
C GLY A 56 9.14 -12.75 -34.40
N LEU A 57 7.85 -12.75 -34.72
CA LEU A 57 7.13 -13.94 -35.11
C LEU A 57 6.70 -13.83 -36.57
N CYS A 58 6.94 -14.88 -37.35
CA CYS A 58 6.49 -14.90 -38.74
C CYS A 58 4.98 -15.09 -38.83
N CYS A 59 4.39 -14.69 -39.96
CA CYS A 59 2.94 -14.71 -40.13
C CYS A 59 2.29 -16.10 -39.95
N ARG A 60 3.06 -17.18 -40.13
CA ARG A 60 2.62 -18.58 -39.97
C ARG A 60 2.22 -18.95 -38.53
N HIS A 61 2.67 -18.18 -37.55
CA HIS A 61 2.35 -18.41 -36.13
C HIS A 61 1.06 -17.70 -35.69
N PHE A 62 0.38 -17.03 -36.62
CA PHE A 62 -0.86 -16.33 -36.36
C PHE A 62 -1.99 -16.96 -37.18
N HIS A 63 -3.18 -17.01 -36.58
CA HIS A 63 -4.38 -17.38 -37.31
C HIS A 63 -4.67 -16.32 -38.38
N HIS A 64 -5.24 -16.73 -39.52
CA HIS A 64 -5.56 -15.79 -40.61
C HIS A 64 -6.56 -14.70 -40.15
N GLU A 65 -7.46 -15.02 -39.22
CA GLU A 65 -8.41 -14.07 -38.61
C GLU A 65 -7.73 -13.01 -37.72
N ALA A 66 -6.48 -13.25 -37.29
CA ALA A 66 -5.71 -12.30 -36.49
C ALA A 66 -5.27 -11.09 -37.32
N TYR A 67 -5.37 -11.17 -38.65
CA TYR A 67 -5.03 -10.08 -39.56
C TYR A 67 -6.25 -9.21 -39.87
N ASN A 68 -5.98 -7.92 -40.04
CA ASN A 68 -6.90 -7.02 -40.70
C ASN A 68 -6.82 -7.28 -42.20
N ILE A 69 -7.86 -7.90 -42.77
CA ILE A 69 -7.96 -8.29 -44.18
C ILE A 69 -7.71 -7.11 -45.11
N THR A 70 -8.04 -5.89 -44.68
CA THR A 70 -7.88 -4.68 -45.50
C THR A 70 -6.48 -4.05 -45.45
N LYS A 71 -5.70 -4.34 -44.41
CA LYS A 71 -4.40 -3.68 -44.16
C LYS A 71 -3.21 -4.62 -44.11
N SER A 72 -3.42 -5.94 -44.17
CA SER A 72 -2.37 -6.96 -44.00
C SER A 72 -1.55 -6.79 -42.71
N GLU A 73 -2.17 -6.22 -41.67
CA GLU A 73 -1.58 -5.94 -40.36
C GLU A 73 -2.24 -6.79 -39.28
N LEU A 74 -1.49 -7.17 -38.24
CA LEU A 74 -2.05 -7.84 -37.06
C LEU A 74 -2.96 -6.89 -36.29
N LYS A 75 -4.17 -7.37 -35.95
CA LYS A 75 -5.12 -6.63 -35.11
C LYS A 75 -4.54 -6.41 -33.71
N SER A 76 -4.73 -5.20 -33.19
CA SER A 76 -4.22 -4.72 -31.90
C SER A 76 -4.60 -5.60 -30.69
N ASN A 77 -5.76 -6.26 -30.74
CA ASN A 77 -6.35 -6.90 -29.55
C ASN A 77 -6.37 -8.44 -29.64
N GLN A 78 -5.60 -9.03 -30.54
CA GLN A 78 -5.66 -10.48 -30.73
C GLN A 78 -4.92 -11.20 -29.61
N ILE A 79 -5.73 -11.87 -28.80
CA ILE A 79 -5.34 -12.86 -27.80
C ILE A 79 -5.15 -14.18 -28.55
N TRP A 80 -4.02 -14.84 -28.31
CA TRP A 80 -3.80 -16.20 -28.78
C TRP A 80 -4.84 -17.12 -28.12
N ARG A 81 -5.74 -17.72 -28.92
CA ARG A 81 -6.50 -18.89 -28.50
C ARG A 81 -5.67 -20.12 -28.84
N SER A 82 -5.31 -20.88 -27.81
CA SER A 82 -4.73 -22.23 -27.94
C SER A 82 -5.61 -23.04 -28.90
N GLY A 83 -5.05 -23.46 -30.04
CA GLY A 83 -5.82 -24.21 -31.05
C GLY A 83 -5.17 -24.41 -32.41
N THR A 84 -4.14 -23.66 -32.79
CA THR A 84 -3.43 -23.90 -34.06
C THR A 84 -1.97 -24.27 -33.85
N LEU A 85 -1.74 -25.49 -33.38
CA LEU A 85 -0.77 -26.33 -34.07
C LEU A 85 -1.38 -26.60 -35.45
N LYS A 86 -0.78 -26.05 -36.51
CA LYS A 86 -0.79 -26.86 -37.73
C LYS A 86 0.05 -28.07 -37.38
N ASP A 87 -0.63 -29.18 -37.15
CA ASP A 87 -0.14 -30.50 -37.54
C ASP A 87 0.74 -30.33 -38.78
N TYR A 88 1.99 -30.76 -38.70
CA TYR A 88 2.79 -31.36 -39.78
C TYR A 88 4.27 -31.38 -39.38
N ALA A 89 4.64 -32.48 -38.72
CA ALA A 89 5.97 -33.06 -38.86
C ALA A 89 5.91 -34.59 -38.77
N VAL A 90 5.02 -35.24 -39.56
CA VAL A 90 5.12 -36.66 -39.95
C VAL A 90 4.50 -36.79 -41.36
N PRO A 91 5.09 -37.58 -42.28
CA PRO A 91 4.86 -37.44 -43.73
C PRO A 91 3.54 -38.02 -44.21
N SER A 92 3.14 -37.50 -45.38
CA SER A 92 2.08 -37.97 -46.27
C SER A 92 1.89 -39.50 -46.30
N LYS A 93 0.75 -39.94 -45.76
CA LYS A 93 -0.17 -41.00 -46.23
C LYS A 93 -0.76 -41.73 -45.02
N LEU A 94 -2.02 -41.48 -44.69
CA LEU A 94 -2.91 -42.42 -43.99
C LEU A 94 -4.35 -42.03 -44.33
N THR A 95 -5.14 -43.05 -44.67
CA THR A 95 -6.43 -42.97 -45.35
C THR A 95 -7.59 -42.69 -44.41
N SER A 96 -8.69 -42.20 -44.99
CA SER A 96 -9.90 -41.63 -44.39
C SER A 96 -10.81 -42.58 -43.58
N SER A 97 -10.27 -43.59 -42.89
CA SER A 97 -11.07 -44.58 -42.15
C SER A 97 -10.90 -44.56 -40.62
N GLU A 98 -9.98 -43.78 -40.06
CA GLU A 98 -9.67 -43.86 -38.61
C GLU A 98 -10.32 -42.75 -37.76
N ASN A 99 -10.89 -41.71 -38.36
CA ASN A 99 -11.56 -40.63 -37.61
C ASN A 99 -12.99 -40.96 -37.14
N VAL A 100 -13.58 -42.07 -37.61
CA VAL A 100 -14.92 -42.51 -37.17
C VAL A 100 -14.86 -43.27 -35.83
N ALA A 101 -13.70 -43.85 -35.48
CA ALA A 101 -13.59 -44.71 -34.29
C ALA A 101 -13.54 -43.96 -32.94
N ILE A 102 -13.15 -42.69 -32.91
CA ILE A 102 -13.01 -41.94 -31.64
C ILE A 102 -14.36 -41.36 -31.18
N TYR A 103 -15.24 -40.99 -32.11
CA TYR A 103 -16.58 -40.50 -31.76
C TYR A 103 -17.57 -41.63 -31.41
N ASP A 104 -17.39 -42.84 -31.94
CA ASP A 104 -18.25 -43.97 -31.61
C ASP A 104 -17.91 -44.61 -30.24
N TYR A 105 -16.67 -44.50 -29.75
CA TYR A 105 -16.30 -45.08 -28.45
C TYR A 105 -16.97 -44.37 -27.26
N MET A 106 -17.29 -43.08 -27.37
CA MET A 106 -18.02 -42.35 -26.31
C MET A 106 -19.55 -42.50 -26.41
N ARG A 107 -20.09 -42.96 -27.55
CA ARG A 107 -21.54 -43.05 -27.77
C ARG A 107 -22.14 -44.39 -27.30
N VAL A 108 -21.32 -45.40 -27.03
CA VAL A 108 -21.78 -46.77 -26.71
C VAL A 108 -21.91 -47.05 -25.20
N GLN A 109 -21.38 -46.20 -24.30
CA GLN A 109 -21.46 -46.46 -22.85
C GLN A 109 -22.56 -45.73 -22.07
N THR A 110 -23.27 -44.78 -22.66
CA THR A 110 -24.38 -44.09 -21.97
C THR A 110 -25.61 -44.12 -22.86
N GLY A 111 -26.39 -45.19 -22.73
CA GLY A 111 -27.71 -45.26 -23.34
C GLY A 111 -28.67 -44.29 -22.66
N ILE A 112 -28.65 -43.01 -23.03
CA ILE A 112 -29.61 -42.01 -22.57
C ILE A 112 -30.00 -41.10 -23.75
N SER A 113 -31.24 -41.24 -24.19
CA SER A 113 -31.92 -40.27 -25.05
C SER A 113 -32.38 -39.10 -24.18
N ASN A 114 -31.68 -37.95 -24.28
CA ASN A 114 -32.13 -36.55 -24.12
C ASN A 114 -30.95 -35.64 -23.74
N ASP A 115 -29.88 -35.67 -24.55
CA ASP A 115 -28.53 -35.27 -24.11
C ASP A 115 -28.06 -33.88 -24.58
N HIS A 116 -28.95 -33.01 -25.07
CA HIS A 116 -28.53 -31.65 -25.42
C HIS A 116 -28.39 -30.75 -24.18
N ASP A 117 -29.31 -30.86 -23.22
CA ASP A 117 -29.29 -30.04 -22.00
C ASP A 117 -28.21 -30.47 -20.99
N TYR A 118 -27.90 -31.77 -20.92
CA TYR A 118 -26.84 -32.27 -20.02
C TYR A 118 -25.44 -31.87 -20.50
N CYS A 119 -25.18 -31.92 -21.81
CA CYS A 119 -23.93 -31.44 -22.39
C CYS A 119 -23.76 -29.91 -22.26
N LEU A 120 -24.84 -29.13 -22.46
CA LEU A 120 -24.83 -27.68 -22.26
C LEU A 120 -24.57 -27.29 -20.80
N ASN A 121 -25.18 -27.99 -19.85
CA ASN A 121 -25.01 -27.70 -18.42
C ASN A 121 -23.58 -28.00 -17.95
N ASN A 122 -23.02 -29.15 -18.36
CA ASN A 122 -21.62 -29.48 -18.07
C ASN A 122 -20.62 -28.53 -18.75
N HIS A 123 -20.93 -28.06 -19.97
CA HIS A 123 -20.11 -27.05 -20.64
C HIS A 123 -20.16 -25.69 -19.93
N ASN A 124 -21.33 -25.26 -19.46
CA ASN A 124 -21.50 -24.03 -18.68
C ASN A 124 -20.77 -24.11 -17.34
N ILE A 125 -20.83 -25.24 -16.63
CA ILE A 125 -20.08 -25.48 -15.39
C ILE A 125 -18.56 -25.39 -15.66
N PHE A 126 -18.09 -26.00 -16.74
CA PHE A 126 -16.68 -25.93 -17.14
C PHE A 126 -16.23 -24.50 -17.48
N ILE A 127 -17.05 -23.73 -18.20
CA ILE A 127 -16.78 -22.32 -18.50
C ILE A 127 -16.71 -21.49 -17.20
N GLN A 128 -17.68 -21.66 -16.30
CA GLN A 128 -17.71 -20.92 -15.03
C GLN A 128 -16.50 -21.26 -14.14
N HIS A 129 -16.12 -22.55 -14.07
CA HIS A 129 -14.94 -22.97 -13.33
C HIS A 129 -13.65 -22.34 -13.91
N ASN A 130 -13.50 -22.31 -15.23
CA ASN A 130 -12.33 -21.69 -15.87
C ASN A 130 -12.31 -20.16 -15.71
N LEU A 131 -13.47 -19.50 -15.74
CA LEU A 131 -13.56 -18.06 -15.43
C LEU A 131 -13.12 -17.76 -13.99
N SER A 132 -13.58 -18.58 -13.03
CA SER A 132 -13.15 -18.49 -11.62
C SER A 132 -11.65 -18.71 -11.45
N ILE A 133 -11.04 -19.67 -12.16
CA ILE A 133 -9.59 -19.88 -12.16
C ILE A 133 -8.85 -18.63 -12.66
N MET A 134 -9.32 -18.01 -13.75
CA MET A 134 -8.69 -16.80 -14.29
C MET A 134 -8.83 -15.60 -13.34
N GLU A 135 -9.98 -15.46 -12.69
CA GLU A 135 -10.20 -14.40 -11.70
C GLU A 135 -9.31 -14.59 -10.47
N ASN A 136 -9.20 -15.81 -9.96
CA ASN A 136 -8.30 -16.14 -8.86
C ASN A 136 -6.82 -15.88 -9.21
N ALA A 137 -6.41 -16.19 -10.44
CA ALA A 137 -5.06 -15.89 -10.91
C ALA A 137 -4.81 -14.37 -10.99
N SER A 138 -5.81 -13.59 -11.44
CA SER A 138 -5.73 -12.13 -11.49
C SER A 138 -5.64 -11.51 -10.08
N LEU A 139 -6.45 -11.99 -9.14
CA LEU A 139 -6.43 -11.54 -7.75
C LEU A 139 -5.09 -11.89 -7.07
N LYS A 140 -4.55 -13.09 -7.31
CA LYS A 140 -3.25 -13.50 -6.79
C LYS A 140 -2.13 -12.55 -7.24
N TRP A 141 -2.13 -12.16 -8.51
CA TRP A 141 -1.15 -11.19 -9.03
C TRP A 141 -1.28 -9.81 -8.39
N LYS A 142 -2.52 -9.33 -8.16
CA LYS A 142 -2.75 -8.05 -7.46
C LYS A 142 -2.26 -8.08 -6.02
N ILE A 143 -2.48 -9.19 -5.30
CA ILE A 143 -2.00 -9.36 -3.93
C ILE A 143 -0.47 -9.29 -3.92
N GLU A 144 0.19 -9.98 -4.85
CA GLU A 144 1.65 -10.04 -4.92
C GLU A 144 2.29 -8.70 -5.30
N ASP A 145 1.64 -7.91 -6.16
CA ASP A 145 2.08 -6.54 -6.44
C ASP A 145 1.93 -5.63 -5.21
N GLN A 146 0.80 -5.75 -4.49
CA GLN A 146 0.58 -5.01 -3.25
C GLN A 146 1.58 -5.39 -2.14
N THR A 147 1.95 -6.67 -1.99
CA THR A 147 2.95 -7.08 -1.00
C THR A 147 4.32 -6.50 -1.32
N ILE A 148 4.73 -6.48 -2.59
CA ILE A 148 5.99 -5.84 -3.01
C ILE A 148 6.00 -4.34 -2.69
N ILE A 149 4.88 -3.64 -2.91
CA ILE A 149 4.74 -2.22 -2.59
C ILE A 149 4.85 -1.99 -1.07
N ILE A 150 4.18 -2.82 -0.27
CA ILE A 150 4.24 -2.74 1.20
C ILE A 150 5.65 -3.01 1.69
N GLU A 151 6.36 -4.00 1.14
CA GLU A 151 7.75 -4.29 1.50
C GLU A 151 8.70 -3.15 1.16
N LYS A 152 8.53 -2.51 0.00
CA LYS A 152 9.31 -1.32 -0.37
C LYS A 152 9.07 -0.17 0.61
N LYS A 153 7.81 0.14 0.93
CA LYS A 153 7.46 1.18 1.91
C LYS A 153 7.98 0.84 3.31
N ASN A 154 7.89 -0.42 3.73
CA ASN A 154 8.43 -0.87 5.01
C ASN A 154 9.96 -0.77 5.06
N LYS A 155 10.67 -1.01 3.95
CA LYS A 155 12.12 -0.78 3.86
C LYS A 155 12.47 0.71 3.93
N GLU A 156 11.64 1.59 3.37
CA GLU A 156 11.80 3.03 3.47
C GLU A 156 11.54 3.54 4.90
N ILE A 157 10.50 3.04 5.57
CA ILE A 157 10.19 3.35 6.98
C ILE A 157 11.27 2.79 7.93
N LYS A 158 11.86 1.63 7.60
CA LYS A 158 12.95 1.00 8.36
C LYS A 158 14.34 1.55 8.05
N LYS A 159 14.49 2.54 7.16
CA LYS A 159 15.77 3.23 7.05
C LYS A 159 16.16 3.69 8.46
N PRO A 160 17.33 3.29 8.98
CA PRO A 160 17.69 3.60 10.34
C PRO A 160 17.71 5.12 10.46
N SER A 161 16.85 5.65 11.33
CA SER A 161 16.99 7.01 11.84
C SER A 161 18.46 7.17 12.22
N THR A 162 19.10 8.21 11.67
CA THR A 162 20.51 8.45 11.93
C THR A 162 20.72 8.53 13.44
N GLU A 163 21.91 8.22 13.93
CA GLU A 163 22.18 8.31 15.38
C GLU A 163 21.81 9.69 15.92
N HIS A 164 22.00 10.73 15.09
CA HIS A 164 21.53 12.09 15.30
C HIS A 164 20.00 12.19 15.54
N ASP A 165 19.17 11.57 14.70
CA ASP A 165 17.71 11.60 14.85
C ASP A 165 17.24 10.90 16.15
N LYS A 166 17.94 9.84 16.56
CA LYS A 166 17.66 9.15 17.82
C LYS A 166 18.01 10.02 19.02
N THR A 167 19.15 10.70 18.98
CA THR A 167 19.56 11.65 20.04
C THR A 167 18.62 12.85 20.09
N LEU A 168 18.23 13.39 18.94
CA LEU A 168 17.27 14.48 18.85
C LEU A 168 15.92 14.09 19.45
N LEU A 169 15.37 12.94 19.06
CA LEU A 169 14.10 12.44 19.57
C LEU A 169 14.13 12.21 21.08
N LYS A 170 15.27 11.73 21.61
CA LYS A 170 15.47 11.57 23.05
C LYS A 170 15.43 12.94 23.76
N ASN A 171 16.21 13.91 23.29
CA ASN A 171 16.28 15.25 23.87
C ASN A 171 14.92 15.96 23.83
N VAL A 172 14.16 15.78 22.74
CA VAL A 172 12.81 16.32 22.59
C VAL A 172 11.86 15.70 23.61
N LYS A 173 11.90 14.37 23.80
CA LYS A 173 11.06 13.65 24.79
C LYS A 173 11.38 14.00 26.24
N GLU A 174 12.62 14.40 26.53
CA GLU A 174 13.02 14.83 27.87
C GLU A 174 12.51 16.23 28.21
N LYS A 175 12.38 17.12 27.21
CA LYS A 175 12.02 18.52 27.42
C LYS A 175 10.55 18.83 27.15
N LEU A 176 9.95 18.18 26.16
CA LEU A 176 8.58 18.38 25.74
C LEU A 176 7.70 17.23 26.21
N THR A 177 6.46 17.56 26.51
CA THR A 177 5.46 16.56 26.87
C THR A 177 4.90 15.86 25.63
N LEU A 178 4.22 14.73 25.83
CA LEU A 178 3.60 13.98 24.74
C LEU A 178 2.57 14.79 23.95
N GLY A 179 1.80 15.66 24.62
CA GLY A 179 0.82 16.52 23.97
C GLY A 179 1.49 17.52 23.02
N GLN A 180 2.60 18.11 23.46
CA GLN A 180 3.42 19.04 22.67
C GLN A 180 4.07 18.34 21.47
N ILE A 181 4.62 17.14 21.69
CA ILE A 181 5.25 16.35 20.63
C ILE A 181 4.23 16.00 19.55
N ARG A 182 2.99 15.64 19.92
CA ARG A 182 1.93 15.35 18.95
C ARG A 182 1.61 16.54 18.06
N LEU A 183 1.52 17.74 18.64
CA LEU A 183 1.32 18.99 17.88
C LEU A 183 2.47 19.29 16.92
N LEU A 184 3.71 18.96 17.31
CA LEU A 184 4.88 19.20 16.46
C LEU A 184 5.08 18.12 15.39
N SER A 185 4.59 16.91 15.62
CA SER A 185 4.85 15.76 14.74
C SER A 185 3.86 15.62 13.60
N ASP A 186 2.62 16.10 13.75
CA ASP A 186 1.57 15.95 12.75
C ASP A 186 0.99 17.31 12.34
N GLU A 187 1.27 17.71 11.10
CA GLU A 187 0.79 18.97 10.51
C GLU A 187 -0.74 19.05 10.44
N ASN A 188 -1.44 17.90 10.45
CA ASN A 188 -2.90 17.85 10.39
C ASN A 188 -3.56 18.03 11.77
N VAL A 189 -2.82 17.80 12.86
CA VAL A 189 -3.35 17.87 14.22
C VAL A 189 -3.26 19.30 14.72
N LYS A 190 -4.36 20.03 14.59
CA LYS A 190 -4.49 21.41 15.08
C LYS A 190 -4.93 21.53 16.53
N LYS A 191 -5.35 20.43 17.15
CA LYS A 191 -5.90 20.41 18.51
C LYS A 191 -5.46 19.14 19.24
N VAL A 192 -5.10 19.30 20.51
CA VAL A 192 -4.72 18.21 21.41
C VAL A 192 -5.50 18.33 22.71
N ASN A 193 -5.90 17.19 23.25
CA ASN A 193 -6.38 17.08 24.62
C ASN A 193 -5.18 17.11 25.57
N TRP A 194 -5.02 18.23 26.27
CA TRP A 194 -3.93 18.47 27.22
C TRP A 194 -4.11 17.61 28.48
N ASN A 195 -3.06 16.88 28.86
CA ASN A 195 -3.06 16.10 30.10
C ASN A 195 -2.75 17.01 31.31
N ASP A 196 -2.82 16.47 32.52
CA ASP A 196 -2.63 17.29 33.72
C ASP A 196 -1.17 17.77 33.90
N GLU A 197 -0.20 17.05 33.35
CA GLU A 197 1.21 17.50 33.31
C GLU A 197 1.37 18.75 32.43
N ASP A 198 0.74 18.75 31.25
CA ASP A 198 0.70 19.88 30.32
C ASP A 198 0.05 21.09 30.96
N LYS A 199 -1.11 20.88 31.61
CA LYS A 199 -1.85 21.93 32.30
C LYS A 199 -1.00 22.55 33.40
N SER A 200 -0.38 21.71 34.25
CA SER A 200 0.50 22.13 35.34
C SER A 200 1.66 23.00 34.83
N LYS A 201 2.40 22.52 33.82
CA LYS A 201 3.52 23.28 33.22
C LYS A 201 3.05 24.58 32.60
N ALA A 202 1.93 24.57 31.87
CA ALA A 202 1.38 25.76 31.24
C ALA A 202 0.93 26.80 32.27
N ILE A 203 0.25 26.39 33.34
CA ILE A 203 -0.17 27.26 34.44
C ILE A 203 1.06 27.83 35.16
N GLY A 204 2.07 27.01 35.46
CA GLY A 204 3.30 27.45 36.11
C GLY A 204 4.05 28.50 35.27
N LEU A 205 4.15 28.27 33.96
CA LEU A 205 4.77 29.21 33.03
C LEU A 205 3.97 30.53 32.92
N TRP A 206 2.63 30.43 32.87
CA TRP A 206 1.75 31.58 32.86
C TRP A 206 1.87 32.42 34.14
N ALA A 207 1.90 31.75 35.29
CA ALA A 207 2.05 32.39 36.60
C ALA A 207 3.40 33.11 36.74
N ALA A 208 4.47 32.57 36.14
CA ALA A 208 5.76 33.23 36.09
C ALA A 208 5.73 34.49 35.21
N SER A 209 5.12 34.42 34.03
CA SER A 209 4.91 35.58 33.16
C SER A 209 3.85 35.33 32.09
N SER A 210 2.71 36.02 32.17
CA SER A 210 1.66 35.95 31.15
C SER A 210 2.13 36.48 29.78
N LYS A 211 2.91 37.58 29.78
CA LYS A 211 3.53 38.14 28.57
C LYS A 211 4.58 37.20 27.98
N GLY A 212 5.43 36.61 28.83
CA GLY A 212 6.42 35.63 28.41
C GLY A 212 5.78 34.38 27.80
N TYR A 213 4.69 33.91 28.40
CA TYR A 213 3.88 32.81 27.87
C TYR A 213 3.34 33.13 26.46
N GLN A 214 2.70 34.29 26.30
CA GLN A 214 2.18 34.72 24.99
C GLN A 214 3.29 34.85 23.95
N PHE A 215 4.42 35.44 24.32
CA PHE A 215 5.58 35.55 23.43
C PHE A 215 6.08 34.16 22.97
N MET A 216 6.25 33.21 23.89
CA MET A 216 6.66 31.85 23.53
C MET A 216 5.67 31.15 22.59
N ARG A 217 4.37 31.35 22.81
CA ARG A 217 3.34 30.73 21.99
C ARG A 217 3.21 31.39 20.62
N ASP A 218 3.11 32.71 20.58
CA ASP A 218 2.67 33.44 19.38
C ASP A 218 3.88 33.89 18.53
N VAL A 219 5.04 34.15 19.12
CA VAL A 219 6.26 34.55 18.40
C VAL A 219 7.19 33.37 18.19
N ILE A 220 7.53 32.64 19.26
CA ILE A 220 8.42 31.47 19.16
C ILE A 220 7.69 30.25 18.57
N GLN A 221 6.35 30.29 18.48
CA GLN A 221 5.53 29.19 17.96
C GLN A 221 5.70 27.88 18.77
N MET A 222 5.94 28.00 20.08
CA MET A 222 5.96 26.84 20.97
C MET A 222 4.56 26.23 21.06
N PRO A 223 4.45 24.89 21.08
CA PRO A 223 3.16 24.18 21.16
C PRO A 223 2.57 24.30 22.57
N LEU A 224 1.99 25.46 22.87
CA LEU A 224 1.41 25.76 24.17
C LEU A 224 -0.12 25.90 24.06
N PRO A 225 -0.87 25.56 25.12
CA PRO A 225 -2.29 25.83 25.20
C PRO A 225 -2.62 27.30 24.89
N ALA A 226 -3.82 27.55 24.38
CA ALA A 226 -4.29 28.92 24.24
C ALA A 226 -4.46 29.58 25.62
N PRO A 227 -4.20 30.89 25.78
CA PRO A 227 -4.40 31.59 27.05
C PRO A 227 -5.79 31.35 27.66
N ARG A 228 -6.84 31.34 26.82
CA ARG A 228 -8.22 31.03 27.24
C ARG A 228 -8.37 29.66 27.90
N SER A 229 -7.62 28.65 27.44
CA SER A 229 -7.61 27.33 28.05
C SER A 229 -6.97 27.38 29.43
N VAL A 230 -5.87 28.11 29.59
CA VAL A 230 -5.19 28.31 30.89
C VAL A 230 -6.12 29.00 31.87
N TYR A 231 -6.80 30.07 31.46
CA TYR A 231 -7.80 30.75 32.29
C TYR A 231 -8.93 29.82 32.73
N ARG A 232 -9.45 29.01 31.81
CA ARG A 232 -10.51 28.03 32.14
C ARG A 232 -10.03 27.04 33.20
N TRP A 233 -8.80 26.53 33.09
CA TRP A 233 -8.24 25.62 34.10
C TRP A 233 -8.00 26.31 35.45
N LEU A 234 -7.59 27.57 35.45
CA LEU A 234 -7.45 28.34 36.69
C LEU A 234 -8.80 28.55 37.41
N GLN A 235 -9.87 28.76 36.65
CA GLN A 235 -11.24 28.89 37.18
C GLN A 235 -11.78 27.60 37.81
N GLU A 236 -11.20 26.43 37.49
CA GLU A 236 -11.58 25.15 38.10
C GLU A 236 -11.10 25.05 39.56
N VAL A 237 -10.20 25.92 40.01
CA VAL A 237 -9.70 25.94 41.39
C VAL A 237 -10.55 26.93 42.21
N PRO A 238 -11.48 26.44 43.06
CA PRO A 238 -12.30 27.32 43.86
C PRO A 238 -11.47 28.00 44.95
N VAL A 239 -11.63 29.32 45.06
CA VAL A 239 -11.08 30.13 46.16
C VAL A 239 -12.25 30.91 46.74
N TYR A 240 -12.52 30.70 48.03
CA TYR A 240 -13.59 31.36 48.75
C TYR A 240 -13.00 32.25 49.84
N PRO A 241 -13.55 33.46 50.06
CA PRO A 241 -13.23 34.27 51.23
C PRO A 241 -13.44 33.46 52.52
N ASP A 242 -12.64 33.79 53.54
CA ASP A 242 -12.72 33.21 54.89
C ASP A 242 -12.52 31.68 54.98
N GLN A 243 -12.10 31.05 53.88
CA GLN A 243 -11.81 29.62 53.83
C GLN A 243 -10.34 29.38 53.56
N MET A 244 -9.77 28.38 54.24
CA MET A 244 -8.46 27.87 53.89
C MET A 244 -8.50 27.24 52.50
N ILE A 245 -7.44 27.45 51.71
CA ILE A 245 -7.27 26.79 50.42
C ILE A 245 -6.90 25.32 50.68
N VAL A 246 -7.92 24.49 50.91
CA VAL A 246 -7.80 23.07 51.27
C VAL A 246 -6.90 22.28 50.31
N PRO A 247 -6.99 22.45 48.96
CA PRO A 247 -6.11 21.73 48.05
C PRO A 247 -4.62 21.98 48.32
N SER A 248 -4.25 23.25 48.59
CA SER A 248 -2.87 23.62 48.92
C SER A 248 -2.41 22.98 50.22
N MET A 249 -3.26 22.96 51.25
CA MET A 249 -2.95 22.31 52.53
C MET A 249 -2.76 20.80 52.39
N ASN A 250 -3.58 20.13 51.57
CA ASN A 250 -3.44 18.70 51.31
C ASN A 250 -2.12 18.38 50.60
N ILE A 251 -1.71 19.20 49.64
CA ILE A 251 -0.42 19.06 48.95
C ILE A 251 0.75 19.29 49.92
N LEU A 252 0.65 20.29 50.80
CA LEU A 252 1.67 20.53 51.83
C LEU A 252 1.76 19.38 52.83
N LYS A 253 0.60 18.86 53.28
CA LYS A 253 0.52 17.73 54.21
C LYS A 253 1.17 16.47 53.63
N SER A 254 0.91 16.14 52.36
CA SER A 254 1.52 14.99 51.71
C SER A 254 3.04 15.14 51.54
N LYS A 255 3.52 16.36 51.22
CA LYS A 255 4.96 16.65 51.14
C LYS A 255 5.66 16.51 52.50
N LEU A 256 5.00 16.89 53.58
CA LEU A 256 5.56 16.89 54.94
C LEU A 256 5.32 15.58 55.70
N GLU A 257 4.62 14.61 55.11
CA GLU A 257 4.25 13.35 55.78
C GLU A 257 5.45 12.56 56.32
N LYS A 258 6.58 12.63 55.60
CA LYS A 258 7.85 11.97 55.97
C LYS A 258 8.87 12.91 56.62
N ALA A 259 8.54 14.19 56.78
CA ALA A 259 9.43 15.18 57.35
C ALA A 259 9.59 14.96 58.86
N THR A 260 10.73 15.30 59.45
CA THR A 260 10.96 15.21 60.90
C THR A 260 10.10 16.21 61.66
N HIS A 261 9.87 15.99 62.97
CA HIS A 261 9.10 16.94 63.79
C HIS A 261 9.65 18.36 63.70
N MET A 262 10.98 18.51 63.78
CA MET A 262 11.65 19.82 63.71
C MET A 262 11.42 20.55 62.38
N THR A 263 11.32 19.82 61.26
CA THR A 263 11.09 20.44 59.94
C THR A 263 9.63 20.78 59.68
N ARG A 264 8.71 20.29 60.51
CA ARG A 264 7.27 20.63 60.45
C ARG A 264 6.92 21.84 61.31
N LEU A 265 7.80 22.24 62.24
CA LEU A 265 7.59 23.43 63.06
C LEU A 265 7.55 24.67 62.16
N CYS A 266 6.45 25.41 62.23
CA CYS A 266 6.27 26.67 61.51
C CYS A 266 5.48 27.65 62.37
N CYS A 267 5.63 28.94 62.07
CA CYS A 267 4.79 30.00 62.62
C CYS A 267 3.74 30.41 61.57
N ILE A 268 2.58 30.83 62.05
CA ILE A 268 1.55 31.45 61.22
C ILE A 268 1.68 32.96 61.44
N ALA A 269 2.06 33.68 60.39
CA ALA A 269 2.11 35.13 60.38
C ALA A 269 1.00 35.66 59.47
N ILE A 270 0.21 36.62 59.96
CA ILE A 270 -0.93 37.21 59.26
C ILE A 270 -0.76 38.73 59.34
N ASP A 271 -0.98 39.40 58.23
CA ASP A 271 -0.96 40.86 58.10
C ASP A 271 -2.07 41.30 57.14
N GLU A 272 -2.51 42.56 57.25
CA GLU A 272 -3.59 43.12 56.44
C GLU A 272 -3.02 43.99 55.32
N MET A 273 -3.57 43.85 54.11
CA MET A 273 -3.20 44.66 52.96
C MET A 273 -4.36 45.56 52.57
N SER A 274 -4.13 46.87 52.48
CA SER A 274 -5.11 47.80 51.92
C SER A 274 -5.27 47.55 50.42
N ILE A 275 -6.52 47.42 49.97
CA ILE A 275 -6.89 47.26 48.56
C ILE A 275 -7.75 48.47 48.19
N ASP A 276 -7.64 48.94 46.95
CA ASP A 276 -8.49 50.01 46.44
C ASP A 276 -9.97 49.59 46.51
N PRO A 277 -10.82 50.31 47.26
CA PRO A 277 -12.23 49.96 47.40
C PRO A 277 -13.03 50.03 46.09
N LEU A 278 -12.50 50.67 45.04
CA LEU A 278 -13.13 50.72 43.72
C LEU A 278 -12.92 49.47 42.86
N LEU A 279 -12.09 48.52 43.32
CA LEU A 279 -11.77 47.27 42.60
C LEU A 279 -12.55 46.05 43.07
N LEU A 280 -13.51 46.22 43.99
CA LEU A 280 -14.44 45.19 44.49
C LEU A 280 -15.83 45.37 43.89
#